data_AF-A0A7K2QNK4-F1
#
_entry.id   AF-A0A7K2QNK4-F1
#
_cell.length_a   1.000
_cell.length_b   1.000
_cell.length_c   1.000
_cell.angle_alpha   90.00
_cell.angle_beta   90.00
_cell.angle_gamma   90.00
#
_symmetry.space_group_name_H-M   'P 1'
#
loop_
_entity.id
_entity.type
_entity.pdbx_description
1 polymer ?
#
loop_
_entity_poly.entity_id
_entity_poly.type
_entity_poly.pdbx_seq_one_letter_code
_entity_poly.pdbx_strand_id
1 'polypeptide(L)'
;MHTPLSRTPVSRTLLVAITAAAAATALTSCSDSKGEASATAPRQVTVADVTIAQDKALHDALPESIRTAGTVRVATDVPYAPFEMFVAEGKQELTGLDYDLGQALGAKLGVKFAF
;
A
#
# COMPACT_ATOMS: atom_id res chain seq x y z
N MET A 1 -40.21 34.74 -28.96
CA MET A 1 -39.48 33.45 -28.92
C MET A 1 -38.28 33.53 -29.86
N HIS A 2 -37.13 33.03 -29.39
CA HIS A 2 -35.80 32.94 -30.02
C HIS A 2 -34.82 34.08 -29.74
N THR A 3 -34.10 33.91 -28.63
CA THR A 3 -32.73 34.38 -28.41
C THR A 3 -31.75 33.49 -29.19
N PRO A 4 -30.66 34.06 -29.73
CA PRO A 4 -29.37 33.39 -29.61
C PRO A 4 -28.26 34.30 -29.03
N LEU A 5 -27.42 33.65 -28.22
CA LEU A 5 -26.35 34.22 -27.41
C LEU A 5 -25.14 34.65 -28.25
N SER A 6 -24.63 35.85 -27.94
CA SER A 6 -23.40 36.42 -28.47
C SER A 6 -22.17 35.56 -28.14
N ARG A 7 -21.34 35.29 -29.16
CA ARG A 7 -19.96 34.85 -28.99
C ARG A 7 -19.07 36.09 -29.04
N THR A 8 -18.30 36.34 -27.98
CA THR A 8 -17.15 37.25 -28.04
C THR A 8 -15.87 36.51 -27.66
N PRO A 9 -14.79 36.67 -28.45
CA PRO A 9 -13.52 36.02 -28.23
C PRO A 9 -12.63 36.80 -27.25
N VAL A 10 -11.79 36.05 -26.55
CA VAL A 10 -10.41 36.36 -26.19
C VAL A 10 -10.17 37.67 -25.41
N SER A 11 -9.82 37.52 -24.14
CA SER A 11 -8.82 38.38 -23.51
C SER A 11 -7.77 37.48 -22.84
N ARG A 12 -6.79 37.07 -23.65
CA ARG A 12 -5.46 36.68 -23.17
C ARG A 12 -4.82 37.98 -22.70
N THR A 13 -3.98 37.91 -21.67
CA THR A 13 -3.16 39.02 -21.16
C THR A 13 -3.85 39.89 -20.10
N LEU A 14 -4.11 39.31 -18.94
CA LEU A 14 -3.74 39.91 -17.65
C LEU A 14 -3.87 38.83 -16.58
N LEU A 15 -3.05 38.94 -15.53
CA LEU A 15 -3.21 38.22 -14.26
C LEU A 15 -2.45 36.88 -14.05
N VAL A 16 -1.14 36.83 -14.30
CA VAL A 16 -0.25 35.98 -13.47
C VAL A 16 1.06 36.73 -13.21
N ALA A 17 0.95 37.84 -12.48
CA ALA A 17 2.09 38.58 -11.91
C ALA A 17 2.05 38.49 -10.37
N ILE A 18 1.66 37.32 -9.85
CA ILE A 18 1.64 36.99 -8.43
C ILE A 18 2.15 35.55 -8.31
N THR A 19 3.44 35.38 -8.09
CA THR A 19 4.07 34.29 -7.30
C THR A 19 5.60 34.39 -7.45
N ALA A 20 6.16 35.54 -7.07
CA ALA A 20 7.57 35.68 -6.74
C ALA A 20 7.66 35.80 -5.22
N ALA A 21 7.72 34.65 -4.52
CA ALA A 21 8.22 34.46 -3.15
C ALA A 21 7.70 33.14 -2.53
N ALA A 22 8.34 32.01 -2.84
CA ALA A 22 8.33 30.79 -2.01
C ALA A 22 9.41 29.78 -2.44
N ALA A 23 10.55 30.28 -2.94
CA ALA A 23 11.75 29.46 -3.09
C ALA A 23 12.53 29.52 -1.78
N ALA A 24 12.95 28.35 -1.30
CA ALA A 24 13.74 28.10 -0.09
C ALA A 24 12.98 28.15 1.24
N THR A 25 12.51 26.99 1.70
CA THR A 25 12.95 26.33 2.95
C THR A 25 12.17 25.04 3.17
N ALA A 26 12.86 24.04 3.71
CA ALA A 26 12.37 22.80 4.34
C ALA A 26 12.29 21.54 3.45
N LEU A 27 12.97 20.43 3.75
CA LEU A 27 14.08 20.11 4.64
C LEU A 27 14.51 18.69 4.23
N THR A 28 15.81 18.44 4.19
CA THR A 28 16.36 17.09 4.29
C THR A 28 15.82 16.42 5.55
N SER A 29 15.23 15.23 5.44
CA SER A 29 15.12 14.31 6.57
C SER A 29 15.52 12.91 6.14
N CYS A 30 16.82 12.76 5.82
CA CYS A 30 17.48 11.51 6.15
C CYS A 30 17.73 11.55 7.66
N SER A 31 16.75 11.12 8.45
CA SER A 31 16.90 11.01 9.90
C SER A 31 17.56 9.68 10.23
N ASP A 32 18.86 9.74 10.51
CA ASP A 32 19.54 8.75 11.33
C ASP A 32 19.09 9.03 12.78
N SER A 33 18.20 8.20 13.32
CA SER A 33 17.71 8.35 14.70
C SER A 33 17.68 7.00 15.37
N LYS A 34 18.66 6.82 16.25
CA LYS A 34 18.65 5.88 17.36
C LYS A 34 17.35 6.03 18.14
N GLY A 35 16.59 4.94 18.18
CA GLY A 35 15.77 4.49 19.30
C GLY A 35 14.83 5.52 19.94
N GLU A 36 13.65 5.67 19.38
CA GLU A 36 12.42 5.85 20.16
C GLU A 36 11.34 4.97 19.54
N ALA A 37 10.75 4.11 20.36
CA ALA A 37 9.63 3.27 19.99
C ALA A 37 8.40 4.17 19.78
N SER A 38 8.26 4.72 18.57
CA SER A 38 6.96 5.15 18.09
C SER A 38 6.02 3.96 18.24
N ALA A 39 4.96 4.13 19.03
CA ALA A 39 3.84 3.20 19.03
C ALA A 39 3.18 3.31 17.65
N THR A 40 3.74 2.59 16.68
CA THR A 40 3.18 2.42 15.35
C THR A 40 1.79 1.87 15.53
N ALA A 41 0.79 2.64 15.10
CA ALA A 41 -0.60 2.17 15.08
C ALA A 41 -0.63 0.77 14.41
N PRO A 42 -1.42 -0.17 14.95
CA PRO A 42 -1.42 -1.55 14.45
C PRO A 42 -1.68 -1.54 12.95
N ARG A 43 -0.79 -2.17 12.19
CA ARG A 43 -0.88 -2.24 10.74
C ARG A 43 -2.15 -3.01 10.38
N GLN A 44 -3.07 -2.33 9.69
CA GLN A 44 -4.27 -2.95 9.13
C GLN A 44 -4.05 -3.22 7.64
N VAL A 45 -4.53 -4.37 7.18
CA VAL A 45 -4.47 -4.79 5.77
C VAL A 45 -5.85 -5.27 5.37
N THR A 46 -6.32 -4.88 4.19
CA THR A 46 -7.56 -5.41 3.62
C THR A 46 -7.22 -6.52 2.63
N VAL A 47 -7.85 -7.68 2.78
CA VAL A 47 -7.72 -8.84 1.89
C VAL A 47 -9.12 -9.33 1.58
N ALA A 48 -9.46 -9.49 0.30
CA ALA A 48 -10.80 -9.89 -0.15
C ALA A 48 -11.94 -9.12 0.56
N ASP A 49 -11.82 -7.78 0.59
CA ASP A 49 -12.75 -6.85 1.24
C ASP A 49 -12.91 -7.00 2.78
N VAL A 50 -12.06 -7.80 3.42
CA VAL A 50 -12.02 -7.95 4.89
C VAL A 50 -10.81 -7.21 5.45
N THR A 51 -11.05 -6.26 6.34
CA THR A 51 -9.98 -5.55 7.07
C THR A 51 -9.50 -6.40 8.24
N ILE A 52 -8.20 -6.70 8.25
CA ILE A 52 -7.53 -7.55 9.23
C ILE A 52 -6.54 -6.69 10.01
N ALA A 53 -6.68 -6.70 11.33
CA ALA A 53 -5.73 -6.08 12.24
C ALA A 53 -4.76 -7.13 12.79
N GLN A 54 -3.50 -6.71 12.95
CA GLN A 54 -2.49 -7.51 13.63
C GLN A 54 -2.93 -7.89 15.05
N ASP A 55 -2.62 -9.11 15.45
CA ASP A 55 -2.78 -9.61 16.80
C ASP A 55 -1.42 -9.75 17.48
N LYS A 56 -1.17 -8.91 18.49
CA LYS A 56 0.13 -8.90 19.17
C LYS A 56 0.41 -10.24 19.88
N ALA A 57 -0.60 -10.88 20.48
CA ALA A 57 -0.40 -12.12 21.20
C ALA A 57 -0.02 -13.26 20.25
N LEU A 58 -0.67 -13.33 19.08
CA LEU A 58 -0.29 -14.31 18.06
C LEU A 58 1.07 -14.01 17.44
N HIS A 59 1.40 -12.73 17.19
CA HIS A 59 2.72 -12.34 16.73
C HIS A 59 3.82 -12.77 17.71
N ASP A 60 3.63 -12.52 19.01
CA ASP A 60 4.59 -12.86 20.06
C ASP A 60 4.74 -14.40 20.24
N ALA A 61 3.70 -15.17 19.92
CA ALA A 61 3.69 -16.63 20.00
C ALA A 61 4.41 -17.33 18.83
N LEU A 62 4.78 -16.60 17.78
CA LEU A 62 5.55 -17.16 16.67
C LEU A 62 6.95 -17.61 17.13
N PRO A 63 7.55 -18.63 16.50
CA PRO A 63 8.95 -18.98 16.72
C PRO A 63 9.86 -17.76 16.52
N GLU A 64 10.89 -17.64 17.35
CA GLU A 64 11.82 -16.50 17.31
C GLU A 64 12.44 -16.31 15.92
N SER A 65 12.80 -17.40 15.24
CA SER A 65 13.36 -17.37 13.89
C SER A 65 12.42 -16.71 12.88
N ILE A 66 11.10 -16.95 12.98
CA ILE A 66 10.09 -16.37 12.09
C ILE A 66 9.83 -14.90 12.44
N ARG A 67 9.71 -14.57 13.73
CA ARG A 67 9.55 -13.16 14.18
C ARG A 67 10.72 -12.30 13.74
N THR A 68 11.94 -12.80 13.92
CA THR A 68 13.18 -12.09 13.56
C THR A 68 13.32 -11.98 12.04
N ALA A 69 13.00 -13.04 11.27
CA ALA A 69 13.02 -12.96 9.82
C ALA A 69 11.92 -12.03 9.25
N GLY A 70 10.80 -11.90 9.97
CA GLY A 70 9.64 -11.10 9.56
C GLY A 70 8.95 -11.62 8.30
N THR A 71 9.34 -12.80 7.79
CA THR A 71 8.88 -13.37 6.52
C THR A 71 8.76 -14.88 6.59
N VAL A 72 7.66 -15.41 6.08
CA VAL A 72 7.44 -16.82 5.73
C VAL A 72 7.55 -16.94 4.22
N ARG A 73 8.47 -17.80 3.75
CA ARG A 73 8.62 -18.10 2.32
C ARG A 73 7.72 -19.29 1.99
N VAL A 74 6.71 -19.06 1.17
CA VAL A 74 5.72 -20.07 0.79
C VAL A 74 6.22 -20.77 -0.47
N ALA A 75 6.25 -22.09 -0.46
CA ALA A 75 6.46 -22.88 -1.68
C ALA A 75 5.11 -23.01 -2.39
N THR A 76 5.08 -22.70 -3.69
CA THR A 76 3.87 -22.56 -4.51
C THR A 76 4.13 -23.13 -5.91
N ASP A 77 3.12 -23.68 -6.57
CA ASP A 77 3.18 -24.25 -7.93
C ASP A 77 2.17 -23.54 -8.86
N VAL A 78 2.40 -22.24 -9.06
CA VAL A 78 1.52 -21.40 -9.90
C VAL A 78 1.70 -21.74 -11.39
N PRO A 79 0.61 -21.97 -12.16
CA PRO A 79 -0.79 -21.77 -11.80
C PRO A 79 -1.55 -23.05 -11.42
N TYR A 80 -2.33 -22.97 -10.34
CA TYR A 80 -3.32 -23.96 -9.91
C TYR A 80 -4.63 -23.29 -9.44
N ALA A 81 -5.52 -23.01 -10.39
CA ALA A 81 -6.81 -22.37 -10.11
C ALA A 81 -7.78 -23.28 -9.33
N PRO A 82 -8.56 -22.76 -8.36
CA PRO A 82 -8.64 -21.35 -7.92
C PRO A 82 -7.70 -20.99 -6.75
N PHE A 83 -6.73 -21.85 -6.41
CA PHE A 83 -5.94 -21.74 -5.18
C PHE A 83 -4.78 -20.76 -5.30
N GLU A 84 -4.01 -20.86 -6.37
CA GLU A 84 -2.84 -20.01 -6.62
C GLU A 84 -2.73 -19.72 -8.12
N MET A 85 -2.87 -18.47 -8.51
CA MET A 85 -3.05 -18.08 -9.91
C MET A 85 -2.39 -16.75 -10.19
N PHE A 86 -2.05 -16.50 -11.45
CA PHE A 86 -1.77 -15.15 -11.90
C PHE A 86 -3.07 -14.35 -12.05
N VAL A 87 -3.06 -13.07 -11.68
CA VAL A 87 -4.22 -12.15 -11.86
C VAL A 87 -4.66 -12.08 -13.33
N ALA A 88 -3.70 -12.21 -14.25
CA ALA A 88 -3.96 -12.38 -15.68
C ALA A 88 -2.81 -13.15 -16.32
N GLU A 89 -3.07 -13.79 -17.46
CA GLU A 89 -2.05 -14.48 -18.25
C GLU A 89 -0.86 -13.54 -18.58
N GLY A 90 0.36 -14.03 -18.38
CA GLY A 90 1.59 -13.28 -18.60
C GLY A 90 1.96 -12.25 -17.52
N LYS A 91 1.14 -12.06 -16.48
CA LYS A 91 1.50 -11.25 -15.30
C LYS A 91 2.14 -12.12 -14.21
N GLN A 92 2.95 -11.50 -13.35
CA GLN A 92 3.58 -12.15 -12.19
C GLN A 92 2.79 -11.93 -10.89
N GLU A 93 1.79 -11.04 -10.91
CA GLU A 93 0.96 -10.75 -9.74
C GLU A 93 0.05 -11.95 -9.46
N LEU A 94 0.05 -12.39 -8.20
CA LEU A 94 -0.67 -13.58 -7.76
C LEU A 94 -2.02 -13.23 -7.13
N THR A 95 -2.95 -14.16 -7.24
CA THR A 95 -4.27 -14.18 -6.59
C THR A 95 -4.68 -15.64 -6.36
N GLY A 96 -5.84 -15.85 -5.75
CA GLY A 96 -6.38 -17.16 -5.43
C GLY A 96 -6.48 -17.40 -3.92
N LEU A 97 -7.15 -18.49 -3.56
CA LEU A 97 -7.49 -18.81 -2.18
C LEU A 97 -6.26 -18.87 -1.27
N ASP A 98 -5.20 -19.57 -1.68
CA ASP A 98 -4.02 -19.79 -0.85
C ASP A 98 -3.21 -18.49 -0.71
N TYR A 99 -3.12 -17.71 -1.80
CA TYR A 99 -2.48 -16.40 -1.80
C TYR A 99 -3.18 -15.44 -0.82
N ASP A 100 -4.50 -15.29 -0.94
CA ASP A 100 -5.30 -14.41 -0.09
C ASP A 100 -5.27 -14.87 1.37
N LEU A 101 -5.37 -16.18 1.63
CA LEU A 101 -5.21 -16.74 2.96
C LEU A 101 -3.82 -16.41 3.55
N GLY A 102 -2.76 -16.53 2.75
CA GLY A 102 -1.41 -16.16 3.17
C GLY A 102 -1.27 -14.67 3.48
N GLN A 103 -1.87 -13.78 2.68
CA GLN A 103 -1.88 -12.35 2.97
C GLN A 103 -2.65 -12.04 4.27
N ALA A 104 -3.79 -12.70 4.48
CA ALA A 104 -4.60 -12.57 5.68
C ALA A 104 -3.85 -13.06 6.95
N LEU A 105 -3.18 -14.21 6.85
CA LEU A 105 -2.32 -14.73 7.92
C LEU A 105 -1.17 -13.77 8.22
N GLY A 106 -0.50 -13.28 7.18
CA GLY A 106 0.59 -12.32 7.34
C GLY A 106 0.15 -11.04 8.04
N ALA A 107 -1.01 -10.49 7.67
CA ALA A 107 -1.60 -9.33 8.33
C ALA A 107 -1.91 -9.59 9.81
N LYS A 108 -2.57 -10.72 10.12
CA LYS A 108 -2.93 -11.07 11.49
C LYS A 108 -1.70 -11.35 12.36
N LEU A 109 -0.69 -12.01 11.81
CA LEU A 109 0.54 -12.43 12.51
C LEU A 109 1.63 -11.35 12.51
N GLY A 110 1.50 -10.28 11.72
CA GLY A 110 2.52 -9.23 11.62
C GLY A 110 3.82 -9.70 10.95
N VAL A 111 3.75 -10.63 10.00
CA VAL A 111 4.88 -11.09 9.18
C VAL A 111 4.47 -11.17 7.72
N LYS A 112 5.42 -11.09 6.78
CA LYS A 112 5.12 -11.21 5.35
C LYS A 112 5.00 -12.68 4.94
N PHE A 113 3.97 -13.06 4.21
CA PHE A 113 3.94 -14.32 3.45
C PHE A 113 4.40 -14.01 2.02
N ALA A 114 5.57 -14.50 1.64
CA ALA A 114 6.16 -14.31 0.33
C ALA A 114 5.91 -15.57 -0.51
N PHE A 115 4.99 -15.44 -1.46
CA PHE A 115 4.73 -16.40 -2.53
C PHE A 115 5.63 -16.08 -3.73
#